data_AF-A0A7Y2ISX7-F1
#
_entry.id   AF-A0A7Y2ISX7-F1
#
_cell.length_a   1.000
_cell.length_b   1.000
_cell.length_c   1.000
_cell.angle_alpha   90.00
_cell.angle_beta   90.00
_cell.angle_gamma   90.00
#
_symmetry.space_group_name_H-M   'P 1'
#
loop_
_entity.id
_entity.type
_entity.pdbx_description
1 polymer ?
#
loop_
_entity_poly.entity_id
_entity_poly.type
_entity_poly.pdbx_seq_one_letter_code
_entity_poly.pdbx_strand_id
1 'polypeptide(L)'
;GCVERWLCGAGLAATYTDITGEGLPDAAAVVARADEGDSGAHQALSRYVDQLARALAGVVNVFDPEVIVLGGGVSNIEMLYEAVPVALDRYVFSDHIDTAVRRAKHGDSTGVRGAAWLWPDG
;
A
#
# COMPACT_ATOMS: atom_id res chain seq x y z
N GLY A 1 16.26 -5.84 -1.83
CA GLY A 1 16.10 -4.38 -2.02
C GLY A 1 15.08 -3.89 -1.01
N CYS A 2 15.29 -2.72 -0.40
CA CYS A 2 14.38 -2.20 0.63
C CYS A 2 12.96 -2.03 0.09
N VAL A 3 11.99 -2.48 0.89
CA VAL A 3 10.56 -2.42 0.58
C VAL A 3 10.10 -0.96 0.44
N GLU A 4 10.75 -0.01 1.14
CA GLU A 4 10.44 1.43 1.03
C GLU A 4 10.72 2.03 -0.36
N ARG A 5 11.64 1.44 -1.14
CA ARG A 5 11.91 1.92 -2.51
C ARG A 5 10.73 1.66 -3.45
N TRP A 6 9.96 0.61 -3.19
CA TRP A 6 8.88 0.18 -4.07
C TRP A 6 7.51 0.60 -3.58
N LEU A 7 7.30 0.65 -2.26
CA LEU A 7 6.02 1.00 -1.65
C LEU A 7 5.81 2.50 -1.42
N CYS A 8 6.50 3.37 -2.17
CA CYS A 8 6.22 4.81 -2.20
C CYS A 8 5.63 5.22 -3.55
N GLY A 9 4.99 6.40 -3.62
CA GLY A 9 4.38 6.89 -4.86
C GLY A 9 5.37 7.01 -6.02
N ALA A 10 6.63 7.36 -5.73
CA ALA A 10 7.71 7.37 -6.73
C ALA A 10 8.06 5.95 -7.22
N GLY A 11 7.96 4.94 -6.35
CA GLY A 11 8.17 3.53 -6.72
C GLY A 11 7.11 3.02 -7.70
N LEU A 12 5.86 3.46 -7.57
CA LEU A 12 4.79 3.14 -8.51
C LEU A 12 5.05 3.78 -9.89
N ALA A 13 5.40 5.06 -9.94
CA ALA A 13 5.73 5.75 -11.20
C ALA A 13 6.97 5.15 -11.89
N ALA A 14 7.98 4.75 -11.11
CA ALA A 14 9.14 4.03 -11.63
C ALA A 14 8.75 2.66 -12.20
N THR A 15 7.91 1.89 -11.48
CA THR A 15 7.41 0.59 -11.96
C THR A 15 6.62 0.74 -13.26
N TYR A 16 5.80 1.78 -13.39
CA TYR A 16 5.12 2.09 -14.65
C TYR A 16 6.12 2.35 -15.78
N THR A 17 7.12 3.19 -15.53
CA THR A 17 8.18 3.52 -16.50
C THR A 17 8.94 2.26 -16.95
N ASP A 18 9.24 1.35 -16.02
CA ASP A 18 9.91 0.08 -16.33
C ASP A 18 9.06 -0.84 -17.22
N ILE A 19 7.72 -0.75 -17.13
CA ILE A 19 6.78 -1.57 -17.89
C ILE A 19 6.51 -0.97 -19.28
N THR A 20 6.27 0.33 -19.35
CA THR A 20 5.79 1.01 -20.57
C THR A 20 6.89 1.72 -21.34
N GLY A 21 8.02 2.03 -20.68
CA GLY A 21 9.04 2.95 -21.19
C GLY A 21 8.64 4.43 -21.09
N GLU A 22 7.42 4.75 -20.63
CA GLU A 22 6.92 6.11 -20.48
C GLU A 22 7.07 6.60 -19.04
N GLY A 23 7.71 7.76 -18.86
CA GLY A 23 7.83 8.40 -17.55
C GLY A 23 6.56 9.16 -17.16
N LEU A 24 6.06 8.93 -15.95
CA LEU A 24 4.99 9.71 -15.34
C LEU A 24 5.49 10.47 -14.11
N PRO A 25 4.90 11.64 -13.80
CA PRO A 25 5.42 12.52 -12.74
C PRO A 25 5.20 11.95 -11.33
N ASP A 26 4.12 11.20 -11.11
CA ASP A 26 3.76 10.66 -9.81
C ASP A 26 2.80 9.45 -9.92
N ALA A 27 2.48 8.87 -8.76
CA ALA A 27 1.52 7.77 -8.64
C ALA A 27 0.10 8.15 -9.07
N ALA A 28 -0.32 9.40 -8.90
CA ALA A 28 -1.68 9.82 -9.26
C ALA A 28 -1.86 9.80 -10.78
N ALA A 29 -0.83 10.18 -11.54
CA ALA A 29 -0.82 10.04 -12.99
C ALA A 29 -0.90 8.57 -13.45
N VAL A 30 -0.27 7.63 -12.73
CA VAL A 30 -0.39 6.19 -13.01
C VAL A 30 -1.82 5.71 -12.78
N VAL A 31 -2.46 6.13 -11.68
CA VAL A 31 -3.87 5.81 -11.39
C VAL A 31 -4.78 6.36 -12.48
N ALA A 32 -4.60 7.62 -12.89
CA ALA A 32 -5.38 8.22 -13.97
C ALA A 32 -5.26 7.45 -15.30
N ARG A 33 -4.05 6.99 -15.65
CA ARG A 33 -3.86 6.12 -16.84
C ARG A 33 -4.58 4.78 -16.72
N ALA A 34 -4.59 4.19 -15.52
CA ALA A 34 -5.35 2.96 -15.28
C ALA A 34 -6.86 3.19 -15.47
N ASP A 35 -7.39 4.30 -14.96
CA ASP A 35 -8.81 4.69 -15.15
C ASP A 35 -9.16 4.89 -16.64
N GLU A 36 -8.19 5.33 -17.45
CA GLU A 36 -8.31 5.45 -18.92
C GLU A 36 -8.18 4.10 -19.65
N GLY A 37 -7.91 3.00 -18.95
CA GLY A 37 -7.79 1.65 -19.51
C GLY A 37 -6.38 1.23 -19.90
N ASP A 38 -5.35 1.98 -19.52
CA ASP A 38 -3.95 1.67 -19.84
C ASP A 38 -3.51 0.34 -19.20
N SER A 39 -3.13 -0.63 -20.04
CA SER A 39 -2.72 -1.96 -19.57
C SER A 39 -1.41 -1.96 -18.78
N GLY A 40 -0.50 -1.03 -19.07
CA GLY A 40 0.76 -0.87 -18.35
C GLY A 40 0.54 -0.31 -16.96
N ALA A 41 -0.36 0.67 -16.83
CA ALA A 41 -0.79 1.21 -15.55
C ALA A 41 -1.48 0.16 -14.67
N HIS A 42 -2.40 -0.63 -15.25
CA HIS A 42 -3.00 -1.77 -14.55
C HIS A 42 -1.96 -2.78 -14.08
N GLN A 43 -0.95 -3.09 -14.91
CA GLN A 43 0.10 -4.01 -14.52
C GLN A 43 0.98 -3.44 -13.39
N ALA A 44 1.32 -2.14 -13.45
CA ALA A 44 2.09 -1.46 -12.41
C ALA A 44 1.34 -1.47 -11.06
N LEU A 45 0.04 -1.14 -11.07
CA LEU A 45 -0.81 -1.18 -9.89
C LEU A 45 -0.96 -2.59 -9.32
N SER A 46 -1.15 -3.60 -10.18
CA SER A 46 -1.24 -4.99 -9.74
C SER A 46 0.05 -5.46 -9.04
N ARG A 47 1.22 -5.12 -9.61
CA ARG A 47 2.51 -5.41 -8.97
C ARG A 47 2.67 -4.68 -7.65
N TYR A 48 2.20 -3.43 -7.58
CA TYR A 48 2.27 -2.63 -6.36
C TYR A 48 1.40 -3.22 -5.25
N VAL A 49 0.16 -3.62 -5.56
CA VAL A 49 -0.74 -4.32 -4.63
C VAL A 49 -0.12 -5.61 -4.11
N ASP A 50 0.45 -6.43 -4.99
CA ASP A 50 1.07 -7.70 -4.59
C ASP A 50 2.25 -7.49 -3.62
N GLN A 51 3.10 -6.52 -3.91
CA GLN A 51 4.24 -6.18 -3.05
C GLN A 51 3.77 -5.63 -1.69
N LEU A 52 2.75 -4.78 -1.69
CA LEU A 52 2.17 -4.23 -0.47
C LEU A 52 1.56 -5.34 0.38
N ALA A 53 0.80 -6.25 -0.23
CA ALA A 53 0.21 -7.39 0.46
C ALA A 53 1.26 -8.29 1.10
N ARG A 54 2.36 -8.62 0.39
CA ARG A 54 3.47 -9.40 0.95
C ARG A 54 4.12 -8.73 2.15
N ALA A 55 4.34 -7.41 2.06
CA ALA A 55 4.93 -6.64 3.16
C ALA A 55 4.01 -6.62 4.39
N LEU A 56 2.72 -6.38 4.18
CA LEU A 56 1.71 -6.37 5.25
C LEU A 56 1.49 -7.76 5.84
N ALA A 57 1.52 -8.83 5.04
CA ALA A 57 1.37 -10.21 5.53
C ALA A 57 2.46 -10.57 6.54
N GLY A 58 3.69 -10.07 6.35
CA GLY A 58 4.75 -10.22 7.36
C GLY A 58 4.40 -9.59 8.70
N VAL A 59 3.73 -8.43 8.68
CA VAL A 59 3.23 -7.76 9.90
C VAL A 59 2.08 -8.54 10.51
N VAL A 60 1.10 -8.97 9.70
CA VAL A 60 -0.07 -9.72 10.16
C VAL A 60 0.35 -11.05 10.81
N ASN A 61 1.19 -11.82 10.14
CA ASN A 61 1.63 -13.14 10.64
C ASN A 61 2.43 -13.03 11.96
N VAL A 62 3.06 -11.89 12.26
CA VAL A 62 3.90 -11.71 13.46
C VAL A 62 3.13 -11.07 14.61
N PHE A 63 2.27 -10.08 14.32
CA PHE A 63 1.62 -9.24 15.33
C PHE A 63 0.11 -9.44 15.45
N ASP A 64 -0.52 -10.08 14.46
CA ASP A 64 -1.98 -10.29 14.37
C ASP A 64 -2.81 -9.03 14.71
N PRO A 65 -2.61 -7.90 14.02
CA PRO A 65 -3.31 -6.67 14.34
C PRO A 65 -4.75 -6.71 13.84
N GLU A 66 -5.67 -6.16 14.63
CA GLU A 66 -7.07 -5.97 14.21
C GLU A 66 -7.20 -4.91 13.11
N VAL A 67 -6.30 -3.92 13.04
CA VAL A 67 -6.37 -2.80 12.08
C VAL A 67 -4.98 -2.43 11.56
N ILE A 68 -4.86 -2.25 10.25
CA ILE A 68 -3.70 -1.65 9.58
C ILE A 68 -4.12 -0.33 8.93
N VAL A 69 -3.43 0.75 9.30
CA VAL A 69 -3.70 2.09 8.75
C VAL A 69 -2.62 2.45 7.72
N LEU A 70 -3.03 2.65 6.46
CA LEU A 70 -2.14 3.15 5.40
C LEU A 70 -2.03 4.67 5.48
N GLY A 71 -0.80 5.18 5.55
CA GLY A 71 -0.47 6.61 5.57
C GLY A 71 0.37 7.07 4.37
N GLY A 72 0.63 8.38 4.29
CA GLY A 72 1.41 9.01 3.21
C GLY A 72 0.69 9.05 1.86
N GLY A 73 1.38 9.49 0.81
CA GLY A 73 0.77 9.70 -0.53
C GLY A 73 0.13 8.46 -1.16
N VAL A 74 0.53 7.26 -0.72
CA VAL A 74 -0.03 5.96 -1.15
C VAL A 74 -1.44 5.74 -0.61
N SER A 75 -1.76 6.31 0.56
CA SER A 75 -3.11 6.22 1.15
C SER A 75 -4.18 6.94 0.32
N ASN A 76 -3.79 7.69 -0.71
CA ASN A 76 -4.73 8.36 -1.62
C ASN A 76 -5.26 7.44 -2.74
N ILE A 77 -4.68 6.25 -2.91
CA ILE A 77 -5.08 5.31 -3.97
C ILE A 77 -6.24 4.45 -3.45
N GLU A 78 -7.48 4.80 -3.81
CA GLU A 78 -8.70 4.14 -3.28
C GLU A 78 -8.74 2.63 -3.57
N MET A 79 -8.31 2.22 -4.77
CA MET A 79 -8.24 0.83 -5.19
C MET A 79 -7.50 -0.08 -4.19
N LEU A 80 -6.52 0.45 -3.45
CA LEU A 80 -5.74 -0.35 -2.52
C LEU A 80 -6.60 -0.92 -1.40
N TYR A 81 -7.65 -0.21 -0.98
CA TYR A 81 -8.52 -0.66 0.13
C TYR A 81 -9.39 -1.86 -0.22
N GLU A 82 -9.59 -2.12 -1.51
CA GLU A 82 -10.29 -3.32 -1.99
C GLU A 82 -9.30 -4.40 -2.44
N ALA A 83 -8.24 -4.02 -3.16
CA ALA A 83 -7.32 -4.97 -3.77
C ALA A 83 -6.33 -5.59 -2.77
N VAL A 84 -5.88 -4.83 -1.76
CA VAL A 84 -4.88 -5.31 -0.79
C VAL A 84 -5.43 -6.39 0.14
N PRO A 85 -6.65 -6.27 0.72
CA PRO A 85 -7.23 -7.36 1.51
C PRO A 85 -7.32 -8.68 0.73
N VAL A 86 -7.79 -8.62 -0.52
CA VAL A 86 -7.88 -9.81 -1.39
C VAL A 86 -6.51 -10.41 -1.70
N ALA A 87 -5.49 -9.57 -1.88
CA ALA A 87 -4.13 -10.03 -2.09
C ALA A 87 -3.48 -10.57 -0.79
N LEU A 88 -3.84 -10.02 0.37
CA LEU A 88 -3.36 -10.44 1.69
C LEU A 88 -3.75 -11.89 2.00
N ASP A 89 -4.97 -12.30 1.69
CA ASP A 89 -5.46 -13.68 1.88
C ASP A 89 -4.52 -14.75 1.28
N ARG A 90 -3.73 -14.39 0.27
CA ARG A 90 -2.78 -15.31 -0.39
C ARG A 90 -1.48 -15.53 0.41
N TYR A 91 -1.19 -14.66 1.36
CA TYR A 91 0.11 -14.56 2.04
C TYR A 91 0.03 -14.75 3.56
N VAL A 92 -1.17 -14.70 4.15
CA VAL A 92 -1.37 -14.96 5.58
C VAL A 92 -1.65 -16.45 5.79
N PHE A 93 -1.08 -17.02 6.85
CA PHE A 93 -1.16 -18.46 7.11
C PHE A 93 -2.47 -18.91 7.77
N SER A 94 -3.22 -17.96 8.34
CA SER A 94 -4.48 -18.21 9.07
C SER A 94 -5.66 -18.37 8.12
N ASP A 95 -6.61 -19.22 8.49
CA ASP A 95 -7.82 -19.50 7.69
C ASP A 95 -8.71 -18.25 7.48
N HIS A 96 -8.58 -17.25 8.35
CA HIS A 96 -9.36 -16.00 8.35
C HIS A 96 -8.46 -14.81 8.70
N ILE A 97 -8.55 -13.72 7.92
CA ILE A 97 -7.95 -12.42 8.24
C ILE A 97 -9.07 -11.46 8.66
N ASP A 98 -9.10 -11.09 9.95
CA ASP A 98 -9.99 -10.03 10.44
C ASP A 98 -9.34 -8.64 10.39
N THR A 99 -8.07 -8.56 9.95
CA THR A 99 -7.30 -7.32 9.87
C THR A 99 -7.93 -6.32 8.90
N ALA A 100 -8.50 -5.26 9.45
CA ALA A 100 -9.09 -4.18 8.69
C ALA A 100 -8.02 -3.23 8.12
N VAL A 101 -7.91 -3.12 6.79
CA VAL A 101 -7.10 -2.07 6.14
C VAL A 101 -7.91 -0.78 6.07
N ARG A 102 -7.36 0.34 6.58
CA ARG A 102 -8.03 1.63 6.67
C ARG A 102 -7.13 2.78 6.21
N ARG A 103 -7.76 3.87 5.75
CA ARG A 103 -7.08 5.13 5.42
C ARG A 103 -6.74 5.91 6.68
N ALA A 104 -5.55 6.51 6.74
CA ALA A 104 -5.23 7.49 7.77
C ALA A 104 -6.14 8.73 7.64
N LYS A 105 -6.91 9.02 8.69
CA LYS A 105 -7.82 10.19 8.73
C LYS A 105 -7.08 11.55 8.78
N HIS A 106 -5.78 11.54 9.08
CA HIS A 106 -4.94 12.74 9.16
C HIS A 106 -3.75 12.56 8.22
N GLY A 107 -3.89 13.06 6.98
CA GLY A 107 -2.83 13.08 5.98
C GLY A 107 -1.62 13.91 6.44
N ASP A 108 -0.43 13.44 6.08
CA ASP A 108 0.87 14.14 6.14
C ASP A 108 1.41 14.62 7.49
N SER A 109 0.96 14.11 8.63
CA SER A 109 1.57 14.49 9.93
C SER A 109 1.70 13.37 10.97
N THR A 110 1.66 12.10 10.58
CA THR A 110 1.54 10.98 11.54
C THR A 110 2.86 10.41 12.08
N GLY A 111 4.02 10.93 11.66
CA GLY A 111 5.33 10.47 12.18
C GLY A 111 5.48 10.60 13.71
N VAL A 112 4.69 11.47 14.36
CA VAL A 112 4.86 11.79 15.80
C VAL A 112 3.80 11.15 16.71
N ARG A 113 2.68 10.63 16.19
CA ARG A 113 1.61 10.09 17.07
C ARG A 113 1.66 8.57 17.26
N GLY A 114 2.20 7.81 16.31
CA GLY A 114 2.41 6.36 16.49
C GLY A 114 3.41 6.05 17.61
N ALA A 115 4.43 6.91 17.78
CA ALA A 115 5.40 6.80 18.88
C ALA A 115 4.87 7.34 20.23
N ALA A 116 3.78 8.10 20.25
CA ALA A 116 3.23 8.71 21.46
C ALA A 116 2.24 7.80 22.23
N TRP A 117 1.84 6.65 21.66
CA TRP A 117 1.02 5.65 22.35
C TRP A 117 1.83 4.47 22.90
N LEU A 118 3.17 4.56 22.90
CA LEU A 118 4.07 3.60 23.55
C LEU A 118 4.15 3.73 25.07
N TRP A 119 3.39 4.66 25.68
CA TRP A 119 3.24 4.75 27.12
C TRP A 119 1.80 5.12 27.47
N PRO A 120 0.99 4.20 28.01
CA PRO A 120 -0.08 4.62 28.89
C PRO A 120 0.59 5.24 30.12
N ASP A 121 0.33 6.51 30.39
CA ASP A 121 0.61 7.08 31.72
C ASP A 121 -0.11 6.21 32.75
N GLY A 122 0.68 5.51 33.57
CA GLY A 122 0.23 4.98 34.85
C GLY A 122 0.30 6.06 35.91
#